data_AF-A0A1I0U3U5-F1
#
_entry.id   AF-A0A1I0U3U5-F1
#
_cell.length_a   1.000
_cell.length_b   1.000
_cell.length_c   1.000
_cell.angle_alpha   90.00
_cell.angle_beta   90.00
_cell.angle_gamma   90.00
#
_symmetry.space_group_name_H-M   'P 1'
#
loop_
_entity.id
_entity.type
_entity.pdbx_description
1 polymer ?
#
loop_
_entity_poly.entity_id
_entity_poly.type
_entity_poly.pdbx_seq_one_letter_code
_entity_poly.pdbx_strand_id
1 'polypeptide(L)' 'MVQYLGTMKRFYYILFLSIGILACSKQNELGGGTDTETYTPCGTYKSDQKLYQGSKGGCFYYNSKGNKEYVERSACKC' A
#
# COMPACT_ATOMS: atom_id res chain seq x y z
N MET A 1 8.24 -51.40 -16.36
CA MET A 1 8.66 -50.15 -15.68
C MET A 1 9.81 -49.54 -16.47
N VAL A 2 9.92 -48.21 -16.48
CA VAL A 2 10.99 -47.36 -17.06
C VAL A 2 10.73 -46.83 -18.48
N GLN A 3 9.95 -45.74 -18.57
CA GLN A 3 9.83 -44.84 -19.73
C GLN A 3 9.84 -43.35 -19.28
N TYR A 4 10.53 -43.01 -18.18
CA TYR A 4 10.52 -41.64 -17.61
C TYR A 4 11.92 -41.00 -17.48
N LEU A 5 12.81 -41.20 -18.47
CA LEU A 5 14.17 -40.63 -18.44
C LEU A 5 14.42 -39.52 -19.48
N GLY A 6 13.37 -38.90 -20.04
CA GLY A 6 13.52 -37.98 -21.19
C GLY A 6 13.01 -36.54 -21.02
N THR A 7 12.33 -36.19 -19.92
CA THR A 7 11.59 -34.91 -19.82
C THR A 7 12.16 -33.91 -18.80
N MET A 8 13.27 -34.26 -18.14
CA MET A 8 13.90 -33.48 -17.05
C MET A 8 14.62 -32.19 -17.51
N LYS A 9 14.56 -31.80 -18.79
CA LYS A 9 15.05 -30.50 -19.28
C LYS A 9 13.94 -29.46 -19.46
N ARG A 10 12.69 -29.92 -19.67
CA ARG A 10 11.52 -29.04 -19.86
C ARG A 10 10.86 -28.67 -18.54
N PHE A 11 10.98 -29.51 -17.52
CA PHE A 11 10.52 -29.17 -16.17
C PHE A 11 11.31 -28.04 -15.52
N TYR A 12 12.60 -27.87 -15.87
CA TYR A 12 13.43 -26.78 -15.36
C TYR A 12 12.93 -25.40 -15.81
N TYR A 13 12.31 -25.31 -17.00
CA TYR A 13 11.67 -24.10 -17.50
C TYR A 13 10.40 -23.73 -16.71
N ILE A 14 9.69 -24.73 -16.19
CA ILE A 14 8.46 -24.52 -15.39
C ILE A 14 8.83 -24.10 -13.96
N LEU A 15 9.95 -24.60 -13.42
CA LEU A 15 10.45 -24.23 -12.08
C LEU A 15 11.03 -22.80 -12.03
N PHE A 16 11.54 -22.27 -13.15
CA PHE A 16 12.14 -20.93 -13.23
C PHE A 16 11.10 -19.79 -13.33
N LEU A 17 9.84 -20.09 -13.67
CA LEU A 17 8.80 -19.07 -13.90
C LEU A 17 8.14 -18.55 -12.60
N SER A 18 8.40 -19.19 -11.46
CA SER A 18 7.76 -18.87 -10.17
C SER A 18 8.57 -17.94 -9.26
N ILE A 19 9.80 -17.57 -9.62
CA ILE A 19 10.70 -16.74 -8.79
C ILE A 19 10.35 -15.23 -8.87
N GLY A 20 9.39 -14.84 -9.70
CA GLY A 20 9.11 -13.45 -10.06
C GLY A 20 8.09 -12.69 -9.21
N ILE A 21 7.80 -13.08 -7.95
CA ILE A 21 6.91 -12.27 -7.10
C ILE A 21 7.49 -12.09 -5.70
N LEU A 22 8.65 -11.43 -5.62
CA LEU A 22 9.05 -10.74 -4.40
C LEU A 22 8.34 -9.38 -4.37
N ALA A 23 7.04 -9.41 -4.05
CA ALA A 23 6.26 -8.21 -3.81
C ALA A 23 6.79 -7.53 -2.54
N CYS A 24 7.08 -6.24 -2.64
CA CYS A 24 7.60 -5.41 -1.56
C CYS A 24 6.51 -5.22 -0.49
N SER A 25 6.74 -5.75 0.72
CA SER A 25 5.91 -5.43 1.88
C SER A 25 6.26 -4.03 2.40
N LYS A 26 5.41 -3.04 2.13
CA LYS A 26 5.30 -1.87 3.00
C LYS A 26 4.18 -2.13 4.00
N GLN A 27 4.56 -2.50 5.21
CA GLN A 27 3.65 -2.48 6.36
C GLN A 27 3.38 -1.00 6.72
N ASN A 28 2.16 -0.54 6.52
CA ASN A 28 1.55 0.40 7.45
C ASN A 28 0.05 0.10 7.51
N GLU A 29 -0.30 -0.69 8.53
CA GLU A 29 -1.67 -1.03 8.86
C GLU A 29 -2.29 0.20 9.53
N LEU A 30 -3.31 0.81 8.93
CA LEU A 30 -4.30 1.58 9.70
C LEU A 30 -5.56 1.76 8.86
N GLY A 31 -6.49 0.83 9.08
CA GLY A 31 -7.78 0.79 8.43
C GLY A 31 -8.76 1.89 8.86
N GLY A 32 -9.90 1.87 8.18
CA GLY A 32 -11.13 2.52 8.58
C GLY A 32 -11.61 3.61 7.64
N GLY A 33 -12.14 3.23 6.47
CA GLY A 33 -12.93 4.12 5.63
C GLY A 33 -13.82 3.31 4.69
N THR A 34 -15.10 3.20 5.02
CA THR A 34 -16.13 2.85 4.04
C THR A 34 -16.23 4.00 3.03
N ASP A 35 -16.20 3.63 1.76
CA ASP A 35 -16.25 4.44 0.53
C ASP A 35 -14.85 4.80 -0.04
N THR A 36 -14.53 4.07 -1.10
CA THR A 36 -13.22 3.69 -1.61
C THR A 36 -12.47 4.81 -2.34
N GLU A 37 -11.89 5.74 -1.59
CA GLU A 37 -10.66 6.43 -2.00
C GLU A 37 -9.62 6.26 -0.89
N THR A 38 -8.74 5.26 -1.07
CA THR A 38 -7.72 4.91 -0.08
C THR A 38 -6.60 5.95 -0.11
N TYR A 39 -6.73 6.99 0.70
CA TYR A 39 -5.66 7.97 0.89
C TYR A 39 -4.61 7.41 1.86
N THR A 40 -3.33 7.54 1.50
CA THR A 40 -2.23 7.06 2.33
C THR A 40 -2.09 7.93 3.57
N PRO A 41 -2.14 7.35 4.79
CA PRO A 41 -1.83 8.09 6.01
C PRO A 41 -0.34 8.43 5.99
N CYS A 42 -0.03 9.68 6.29
CA CYS A 42 1.33 10.18 6.08
C CYS A 42 1.97 10.78 7.33
N GLY A 43 1.18 11.16 8.33
CA GLY A 43 1.70 11.71 9.58
C GLY A 43 0.62 12.15 10.55
N THR A 44 1.03 12.97 11.52
CA THR A 44 0.17 13.46 12.60
C THR A 44 0.21 14.98 12.68
N TYR A 45 -0.95 15.62 12.80
CA TYR A 45 -1.11 17.05 12.99
C TYR A 45 -1.36 17.40 14.46
N LYS A 46 -0.63 18.42 14.94
CA LYS A 46 -0.60 19.04 16.28
C LYS A 46 -0.41 18.12 17.48
N SER A 47 -1.23 17.08 17.65
CA SER A 47 -1.15 16.18 18.81
C SER A 47 -1.49 14.74 18.44
N ASP A 48 -2.60 14.45 17.74
CA ASP A 48 -2.98 13.07 17.38
C ASP A 48 -3.87 12.96 16.13
N GLN A 49 -3.99 14.03 15.34
CA GLN A 49 -4.84 14.00 14.15
C GLN A 49 -4.11 13.33 12.99
N LYS A 50 -4.59 12.18 12.54
CA LYS A 50 -4.05 11.49 11.37
C LYS A 50 -4.20 12.35 10.13
N LEU A 51 -3.08 12.60 9.47
CA LEU A 51 -3.02 13.27 8.18
C LEU A 51 -3.02 12.25 7.06
N TYR A 52 -3.74 12.60 6.00
CA TYR A 52 -3.88 11.84 4.78
C TYR A 52 -3.39 12.69 3.61
N GLN A 53 -2.61 12.08 2.73
CA GLN A 53 -2.11 12.77 1.54
C GLN A 53 -3.19 12.72 0.45
N GLY A 54 -3.65 13.89 -0.01
CA GLY A 54 -4.58 14.01 -1.11
C GLY A 54 -3.88 14.02 -2.47
N SER A 55 -4.61 13.64 -3.53
CA SER A 55 -4.09 13.42 -4.89
C SER A 55 -3.46 14.66 -5.56
N LYS A 56 -3.73 15.87 -5.04
CA LYS A 56 -3.20 17.15 -5.56
C LYS A 56 -2.01 17.69 -4.74
N GLY A 57 -1.37 16.86 -3.92
CA GLY A 57 -0.25 17.27 -3.06
C GLY A 57 -0.67 18.22 -1.94
N GLY A 58 -1.92 18.10 -1.49
CA GLY A 58 -2.45 18.72 -0.28
C GLY A 58 -2.69 17.65 0.78
N CYS A 59 -2.78 18.04 2.04
CA CYS A 59 -2.93 17.10 3.15
C CYS A 59 -4.15 17.47 3.95
N PHE A 60 -4.85 16.48 4.46
CA PHE A 60 -6.10 16.69 5.20
C PHE A 60 -6.20 15.74 6.37
N TYR A 61 -7.01 16.08 7.36
CA TYR A 61 -7.43 15.18 8.43
C TYR A 61 -8.96 15.09 8.45
N TYR A 62 -9.47 14.07 9.14
CA TYR A 62 -10.90 13.98 9.45
C TYR A 62 -11.15 14.64 10.80
N ASN A 63 -12.02 15.66 10.83
CA ASN A 63 -12.43 16.28 12.08
C ASN A 63 -13.36 15.36 12.89
N SER A 64 -13.75 15.78 14.09
CA SER A 64 -14.64 15.00 14.98
C SER A 64 -16.01 14.68 14.38
N LYS A 65 -16.42 15.42 13.33
CA LYS A 65 -17.67 15.20 12.59
C LYS A 65 -17.47 14.28 11.37
N GLY A 66 -16.27 13.76 11.14
CA GLY A 66 -15.93 12.92 10.00
C GLY A 66 -15.75 13.68 8.68
N ASN A 67 -15.67 15.01 8.71
CA ASN A 67 -15.46 15.81 7.51
C ASN A 67 -13.96 16.01 7.22
N LYS A 68 -13.60 16.05 5.94
CA LYS A 68 -12.23 16.36 5.48
C LYS A 68 -11.93 17.83 5.72
N GLU A 69 -10.84 18.10 6.43
CA GLU A 69 -10.34 19.44 6.65
C GLU A 69 -8.89 19.53 6.19
N TYR A 70 -8.62 20.43 5.26
CA TYR A 70 -7.30 20.58 4.65
C TYR A 70 -6.39 21.41 5.55
N VAL A 71 -5.15 20.97 5.67
CA VAL A 71 -4.09 21.70 6.35
C VAL A 71 -3.21 22.42 5.34
N GLU A 72 -2.50 23.45 5.82
CA GLU A 72 -1.46 24.09 5.03
C GLU A 72 -0.40 23.09 4.58
N ARG A 73 0.22 23.32 3.41
CA ARG A 73 1.31 22.46 2.91
C ARG A 73 2.51 22.41 3.86
N SER A 74 2.81 23.51 4.55
CA SER A 74 3.84 23.61 5.60
C SER A 74 3.55 22.68 6.79
N ALA A 75 2.27 22.47 7.10
CA ALA A 75 1.81 21.59 8.16
C ALA A 75 1.60 20.14 7.68
N CYS A 76 1.72 19.90 6.39
CA CYS A 76 1.71 18.56 5.84
C CYS A 76 3.00 17.84 6.22
N LYS A 77 2.90 16.98 7.23
CA LYS A 77 3.97 16.08 7.64
C LYS A 77 3.81 14.72 6.95
N CYS A 78 3.58 14.78 5.64
CA CYS A 78 3.87 13.70 4.71
C CYS A 78 5.28 13.96 4.15
#